data_AF-A0A921T8B1-F1
#
_entry.id   AF-A0A921T8B1-F1
#
_cell.length_a   1.000
_cell.length_b   1.000
_cell.length_c   1.000
_cell.angle_alpha   90.00
_cell.angle_beta   90.00
_cell.angle_gamma   90.00
#
_symmetry.space_group_name_H-M   'P 1'
#
loop_
_entity.id
_entity.type
_entity.pdbx_description
1 polymer ?
#
loop_
_entity_poly.entity_id
_entity_poly.type
_entity_poly.pdbx_seq_one_letter_code
_entity_poly.pdbx_strand_id
1 'polypeptide(L)' 'MKNNQAMTVTLDANAVEALARYRQALSAFQAVGHGADEGADLFLATEHAAEELGKRIAELAPAIAADH' A
#
# COMPACT_ATOMS: atom_id res chain seq x y z
N MET A 1 24.41 15.81 4.91
CA MET A 1 23.84 15.17 3.70
C MET A 1 22.98 14.01 4.17
N LYS A 2 21.67 14.04 3.91
CA LYS A 2 20.75 12.96 4.32
C LYS A 2 20.77 11.93 3.19
N ASN A 3 21.47 10.81 3.39
CA ASN A 3 21.51 9.71 2.42
C ASN A 3 20.11 9.07 2.35
N ASN A 4 19.24 9.60 1.49
CA ASN A 4 17.98 8.96 1.16
C ASN A 4 18.27 7.87 0.11
N GLN A 5 18.92 6.78 0.55
CA GLN A 5 19.17 5.64 -0.33
C GLN A 5 17.81 5.12 -0.79
N ALA A 6 17.57 5.14 -2.10
CA ALA A 6 16.39 4.54 -2.68
C ALA A 6 16.43 3.04 -2.36
N MET A 7 15.51 2.59 -1.51
CA MET A 7 15.39 1.19 -1.17
C MET A 7 14.55 0.51 -2.25
N THR A 8 15.20 -0.28 -3.11
CA THR A 8 14.51 -1.08 -4.11
C THR A 8 14.04 -2.37 -3.45
N VAL A 9 12.72 -2.53 -3.33
CA VAL A 9 12.09 -3.79 -2.89
C VAL A 9 11.61 -4.56 -4.11
N THR A 10 11.88 -5.86 -4.15
CA THR A 10 11.28 -6.77 -5.15
C THR A 10 9.99 -7.32 -4.55
N LEU A 11 8.87 -7.11 -5.22
CA LEU A 11 7.56 -7.61 -4.80
C LEU A 11 7.37 -9.05 -5.28
N ASP A 12 6.92 -9.93 -4.39
CA ASP A 12 6.38 -11.23 -4.80
C ASP A 12 4.98 -11.08 -5.42
N ALA A 13 4.41 -12.19 -5.91
CA ALA A 13 3.11 -12.18 -6.58
C ALA A 13 1.96 -11.64 -5.70
N ASN A 14 1.96 -11.95 -4.39
CA ASN A 14 0.93 -11.48 -3.46
C ASN A 14 1.07 -9.97 -3.22
N ALA A 15 2.31 -9.48 -3.09
CA ALA A 15 2.57 -8.05 -2.91
C ALA A 15 2.25 -7.25 -4.19
N VAL A 16 2.50 -7.81 -5.38
CA VAL A 16 2.07 -7.24 -6.66
C VAL A 16 0.54 -7.19 -6.76
N GLU A 17 -0.15 -8.25 -6.36
CA GLU A 17 -1.62 -8.28 -6.35
C GLU A 17 -2.20 -7.25 -5.38
N ALA A 18 -1.65 -7.15 -4.16
CA ALA A 18 -2.06 -6.14 -3.19
C ALA A 18 -1.87 -4.72 -3.74
N LEU A 19 -0.75 -4.46 -4.43
CA LEU A 19 -0.48 -3.18 -5.07
C LEU A 19 -1.51 -2.87 -6.17
N ALA A 20 -1.89 -3.86 -6.98
CA ALA A 20 -2.90 -3.69 -8.01
C ALA A 20 -4.27 -3.34 -7.41
N ARG A 21 -4.69 -4.05 -6.35
CA ARG A 21 -5.94 -3.79 -5.63
C ARG A 21 -5.96 -2.39 -5.01
N TYR A 22 -4.87 -1.97 -4.37
CA TYR A 22 -4.74 -0.62 -3.83
C TYR A 22 -4.89 0.45 -4.92
N ARG A 23 -4.20 0.29 -6.05
CA ARG A 23 -4.31 1.23 -7.18
C ARG A 23 -5.72 1.30 -7.75
N GLN A 24 -6.41 0.16 -7.86
CA GLN A 24 -7.78 0.12 -8.32
C GLN A 24 -8.73 0.83 -7.36
N ALA A 25 -8.65 0.56 -6.06
CA ALA A 25 -9.47 1.21 -5.05
C ALA A 25 -9.24 2.72 -5.02
N LEU A 26 -7.98 3.14 -5.04
CA LEU A 26 -7.61 4.56 -5.09
C LEU A 26 -8.16 5.25 -6.34
N SER A 27 -8.06 4.61 -7.51
CA SER A 27 -8.60 5.17 -8.75
C SER A 27 -10.12 5.31 -8.71
N ALA A 28 -10.83 4.34 -8.12
CA ALA A 28 -12.28 4.42 -7.96
C ALA A 28 -12.66 5.55 -7.00
N PHE A 29 -11.98 5.63 -5.85
CA PHE A 29 -12.17 6.71 -4.89
C PHE A 29 -11.91 8.09 -5.49
N GLN A 30 -10.81 8.25 -6.25
CA GLN A 30 -10.48 9.51 -6.92
C GLN A 30 -11.48 9.92 -8.00
N ALA A 31 -12.14 8.95 -8.66
CA ALA A 31 -13.15 9.23 -9.67
C ALA A 31 -14.47 9.76 -9.05
N VAL A 32 -14.84 9.25 -7.88
CA VAL A 32 -16.05 9.69 -7.15
C VAL A 32 -15.76 10.95 -6.31
N GLY A 33 -14.60 11.00 -5.69
CA GLY A 33 -14.15 12.10 -4.83
C GLY A 33 -14.77 12.08 -3.43
N HIS A 34 -14.35 13.04 -2.62
CA HIS A 34 -14.90 13.24 -1.27
C HIS A 34 -16.28 13.93 -1.36
N GLY A 35 -17.25 13.47 -0.56
CA GLY A 35 -18.53 14.17 -0.35
C GLY A 35 -19.79 13.42 -0.79
N ALA A 36 -19.64 12.24 -1.40
CA ALA A 36 -20.72 11.28 -1.58
C ALA A 36 -20.59 10.15 -0.56
N ASP A 37 -21.71 9.55 -0.14
CA ASP A 37 -21.70 8.35 0.73
C ASP A 37 -20.88 7.22 0.10
N GLU A 38 -21.02 7.02 -1.22
CA GLU A 38 -20.19 6.10 -2.01
C GLU A 38 -18.70 6.45 -1.93
N GLY A 39 -18.35 7.73 -1.85
CA GLY A 39 -16.97 8.19 -1.66
C GLY A 39 -16.40 7.76 -0.31
N ALA A 40 -17.21 7.76 0.77
CA ALA A 40 -16.76 7.28 2.07
C ALA A 40 -16.48 5.77 2.07
N ASP A 41 -17.33 4.98 1.42
CA ASP A 41 -17.11 3.54 1.27
C ASP A 41 -15.87 3.23 0.42
N LEU A 42 -15.67 3.97 -0.67
CA LEU A 42 -14.49 3.85 -1.53
C LEU A 42 -13.21 4.29 -0.82
N PHE A 43 -13.28 5.30 0.06
CA PHE A 43 -12.17 5.70 0.91
C PHE A 43 -11.77 4.56 1.86
N LEU A 44 -12.74 3.96 2.55
CA LEU A 44 -12.49 2.82 3.44
C LEU A 44 -11.91 1.61 2.69
N ALA A 45 -12.42 1.32 1.50
CA ALA A 45 -11.88 0.27 0.64
C ALA A 45 -10.42 0.55 0.22
N THR A 46 -10.08 1.81 -0.03
CA THR A 46 -8.72 2.25 -0.36
C THR A 46 -7.79 2.10 0.83
N GLU A 47 -8.20 2.54 2.02
CA GLU A 47 -7.42 2.40 3.27
C GLU A 47 -7.12 0.93 3.59
N HIS A 48 -8.14 0.07 3.49
CA HIS A 48 -7.96 -1.36 3.74
C HIS A 48 -6.99 -2.02 2.73
N ALA A 49 -7.07 -1.64 1.45
CA ALA A 49 -6.12 -2.12 0.44
C ALA A 49 -4.69 -1.58 0.68
N ALA A 50 -4.57 -0.36 1.18
CA ALA A 50 -3.28 0.24 1.56
C ALA A 50 -2.65 -0.50 2.75
N GLU A 51 -3.46 -0.83 3.76
CA GLU A 51 -3.02 -1.59 4.93
C GLU A 51 -2.48 -2.97 4.52
N GLU A 52 -3.22 -3.70 3.68
CA GLU A 52 -2.81 -5.01 3.20
C GLU A 52 -1.51 -4.93 2.38
N LEU A 53 -1.38 -3.93 1.50
CA LEU A 53 -0.12 -3.69 0.79
C LEU A 53 1.03 -3.41 1.75
N GLY A 54 0.80 -2.59 2.79
CA GLY A 54 1.78 -2.30 3.82
C GLY A 54 2.26 -3.55 4.55
N LYS A 55 1.34 -4.45 4.93
CA LYS A 55 1.67 -5.75 5.55
C LYS A 55 2.55 -6.60 4.63
N ARG A 56 2.21 -6.71 3.34
CA ARG A 56 3.01 -7.47 2.37
C ARG A 56 4.40 -6.89 2.17
N ILE A 57 4.53 -5.56 2.11
CA ILE A 57 5.84 -4.92 2.02
C ILE A 57 6.66 -5.12 3.30
N ALA A 58 6.02 -5.10 4.46
CA ALA A 58 6.69 -5.37 5.74
C ALA A 58 7.19 -6.81 5.85
N GLU A 59 6.44 -7.80 5.32
CA GLU A 59 6.88 -9.20 5.23
C GLU A 59 8.12 -9.37 4.32
N LEU A 60 8.28 -8.48 3.33
CA LEU A 60 9.42 -8.47 2.41
C LEU A 60 10.63 -7.70 2.95
N ALA A 61 10.45 -6.92 4.03
CA ALA A 61 11.57 -6.21 4.64
C ALA A 61 12.54 -7.25 5.23
N PRO A 62 13.85 -7.17 4.94
CA PRO A 62 14.80 -8.01 5.62
C PRO A 62 14.66 -7.76 7.12
N ALA A 63 14.46 -8.82 7.91
CA ALA A 63 14.50 -8.73 9.35
C ALA A 63 15.81 -8.02 9.70
N ILE A 64 15.71 -6.77 10.15
CA ILE A 64 16.86 -6.06 10.69
C ILE A 64 17.18 -6.87 11.93
N ALA A 65 18.14 -7.80 11.80
CA ALA A 65 18.66 -8.53 12.93
C ALA A 65 19.07 -7.46 13.92
N ALA A 66 18.32 -7.37 15.01
CA ALA A 66 18.74 -6.63 16.19
C ALA A 66 19.98 -7.37 16.68
N ASP A 67 21.14 -6.94 16.17
CA ASP A 67 22.43 -7.36 16.68
C ASP A 67 22.53 -6.86 18.12
N HIS A 68 23.01 -7.76 18.96
CA HIS A 68 22.78 -7.89 20.39
C HIS A 68 23.66 -6.96 21.24
#